data_AF-A0AAV6CX43-F1
#
_entry.id   AF-A0AAV6CX43-F1
#
_cell.length_a   1.000
_cell.length_b   1.000
_cell.length_c   1.000
_cell.angle_alpha   90.00
_cell.angle_beta   90.00
_cell.angle_gamma   90.00
#
_symmetry.space_group_name_H-M   'P 1'
#
loop_
_entity.id
_entity.type
_entity.pdbx_description
1 polymer ?
#
loop_
_entity_poly.entity_id
_entity_poly.type
_entity_poly.pdbx_seq_one_letter_code
_entity_poly.pdbx_strand_id
1 'polypeptide(L)'
;DLSPDVVGRTLGGVLVLDGKTANVRLMKDADLTIVTGLSLTNGTLPDLMSLAKTHNTSTIIWAITGKNFGHYYTDHGVDSVISDPSPFLLLPGSATIAIWRRQV
;
A
#
# COMPACT_ATOMS: atom_id res chain seq x y z
N ASP A 1 -9.58 3.75 -4.62
CA ASP A 1 -8.82 4.87 -5.22
C ASP A 1 -9.46 6.19 -4.79
N LEU A 2 -8.74 7.30 -4.88
CA LEU A 2 -9.24 8.65 -4.59
C LEU A 2 -9.46 9.49 -5.86
N SER A 3 -8.96 9.04 -7.01
CA SER A 3 -9.14 9.74 -8.28
C SER A 3 -10.54 9.49 -8.85
N PRO A 4 -11.33 10.55 -9.11
CA PRO A 4 -12.66 10.41 -9.70
C PRO A 4 -12.62 9.84 -11.13
N ASP A 5 -11.47 9.91 -11.82
CA ASP A 5 -11.32 9.46 -13.21
C ASP A 5 -11.30 7.93 -13.36
N VAL A 6 -11.03 7.22 -12.26
CA VAL A 6 -10.89 5.77 -12.22
C VAL A 6 -11.93 5.10 -11.32
N VAL A 7 -12.45 5.78 -10.30
CA VAL A 7 -13.48 5.23 -9.42
C VAL A 7 -14.72 4.84 -10.23
N GLY A 8 -15.25 3.64 -9.95
CA GLY A 8 -16.39 3.03 -10.65
C GLY A 8 -16.01 2.32 -11.95
N ARG A 9 -14.75 2.40 -12.41
CA ARG A 9 -14.28 1.72 -13.62
C ARG A 9 -13.65 0.37 -13.30
N THR A 10 -13.63 -0.51 -14.29
CA THR A 10 -12.87 -1.76 -14.23
C THR A 10 -11.56 -1.59 -14.98
N LEU A 11 -10.43 -1.77 -14.31
CA LEU A 11 -9.08 -1.68 -14.87
C LEU A 11 -8.38 -3.03 -14.70
N GLY A 12 -7.89 -3.63 -15.80
CA GLY A 12 -7.21 -4.93 -15.73
C GLY A 12 -8.05 -6.04 -15.08
N GLY A 13 -9.38 -5.98 -15.21
CA GLY A 13 -10.31 -6.94 -14.59
C GLY A 13 -10.67 -6.65 -13.13
N VAL A 14 -10.16 -5.57 -12.54
CA VAL A 14 -10.44 -5.17 -11.14
C VAL A 14 -11.35 -3.95 -11.11
N LEU A 15 -12.46 -4.04 -10.38
CA LEU A 15 -13.34 -2.90 -10.11
C LEU A 15 -12.67 -1.93 -9.13
N VAL A 16 -12.54 -0.66 -9.54
CA VAL A 16 -11.97 0.40 -8.71
C VAL A 16 -13.07 1.05 -7.88
N LEU A 17 -12.96 0.97 -6.55
CA LEU A 17 -13.93 1.55 -5.62
C LEU A 17 -13.39 2.84 -4.97
N ASP A 18 -14.29 3.70 -4.49
CA ASP A 18 -13.93 4.92 -3.79
C ASP A 18 -13.29 4.60 -2.43
N GLY A 19 -12.05 5.02 -2.22
CA GLY A 19 -11.30 4.79 -0.99
C GLY A 19 -11.93 5.45 0.24
N LYS A 20 -12.70 6.52 0.08
CA LYS A 20 -13.36 7.21 1.20
C LYS A 20 -14.52 6.41 1.79
N THR A 21 -15.17 5.57 0.99
CA THR A 21 -16.37 4.83 1.40
C THR A 21 -16.13 3.33 1.51
N ALA A 22 -15.23 2.79 0.70
CA ALA A 22 -15.04 1.35 0.60
C ALA A 22 -13.97 0.78 1.55
N ASN A 23 -12.92 1.55 1.88
CA ASN A 23 -11.74 1.03 2.59
C ASN A 23 -12.09 0.35 3.92
N VAL A 24 -12.91 0.99 4.77
CA VAL A 24 -13.28 0.45 6.09
C VAL A 24 -13.93 -0.93 5.98
N ARG A 25 -14.93 -1.06 5.10
CA ARG A 25 -15.65 -2.33 4.91
C ARG A 25 -14.73 -3.39 4.32
N LEU A 26 -13.98 -3.05 3.27
CA LEU A 26 -13.19 -4.02 2.52
C LEU A 26 -11.96 -4.50 3.30
N MET A 27 -11.28 -3.62 4.03
CA MET A 27 -10.12 -4.02 4.83
C MET A 27 -10.51 -4.95 5.96
N LYS A 28 -11.70 -4.74 6.57
CA LYS A 28 -12.23 -5.64 7.60
C LYS A 28 -12.37 -7.08 7.12
N ASP A 29 -12.80 -7.27 5.88
CA ASP A 29 -13.08 -8.59 5.31
C ASP A 29 -11.86 -9.17 4.55
N ALA A 30 -10.74 -8.44 4.49
CA ALA A 30 -9.55 -8.83 3.74
C ALA A 30 -8.50 -9.51 4.63
N ASP A 31 -7.84 -10.53 4.09
CA ASP A 31 -6.67 -11.15 4.72
C ASP A 31 -5.43 -10.26 4.60
N LEU A 32 -5.34 -9.48 3.52
CA LEU A 32 -4.18 -8.66 3.16
C LEU A 32 -4.61 -7.33 2.52
N THR A 33 -3.99 -6.24 2.95
CA THR A 33 -4.06 -4.92 2.32
C THR A 33 -2.72 -4.54 1.72
N ILE A 34 -2.73 -4.13 0.45
CA ILE A 34 -1.55 -3.58 -0.25
C ILE A 34 -1.75 -2.08 -0.41
N VAL A 35 -0.85 -1.29 0.16
CA VAL A 35 -0.92 0.17 0.19
C VAL A 35 0.16 0.77 -0.71
N THR A 36 -0.21 1.70 -1.59
CA THR A 36 0.76 2.47 -2.38
C THR A 36 1.50 3.48 -1.50
N GLY A 37 2.80 3.65 -1.71
CA GLY A 37 3.60 4.69 -1.05
C GLY A 37 3.11 6.12 -1.30
N LEU A 38 2.29 6.37 -2.34
CA LEU A 38 1.65 7.68 -2.58
C LEU A 38 0.67 8.08 -1.46
N SER A 39 0.19 7.12 -0.67
CA SER A 39 -0.60 7.40 0.54
C SER A 39 0.16 8.25 1.57
N LEU A 40 1.50 8.22 1.56
CA LEU A 40 2.33 9.11 2.36
C LEU A 40 2.12 10.57 1.96
N THR A 41 2.10 10.85 0.64
CA THR A 41 2.05 12.22 0.11
C THR A 41 0.69 12.87 0.23
N ASN A 42 -0.39 12.09 0.19
CA ASN A 42 -1.76 12.62 0.31
C ASN A 42 -2.31 12.52 1.76
N GLY A 43 -1.48 12.13 2.73
CA GLY A 43 -1.82 12.09 4.14
C GLY A 43 -2.74 10.94 4.57
N THR A 44 -3.03 9.97 3.69
CA THR A 44 -3.95 8.86 4.02
C THR A 44 -3.27 7.65 4.63
N LEU A 45 -1.93 7.58 4.60
CA LEU A 45 -1.18 6.43 5.12
C LEU A 45 -1.46 6.11 6.60
N PRO A 46 -1.47 7.08 7.54
CA PRO A 46 -1.72 6.78 8.95
C PRO A 46 -3.09 6.13 9.20
N ASP A 47 -4.13 6.59 8.52
CA ASP A 47 -5.49 6.05 8.65
C ASP A 47 -5.57 4.62 8.10
N LEU A 48 -4.93 4.36 6.96
CA LEU A 48 -4.85 3.02 6.38
C LEU A 48 -4.11 2.04 7.31
N MET A 49 -2.99 2.46 7.89
CA MET A 49 -2.23 1.64 8.85
C MET A 49 -3.03 1.37 10.12
N SER A 50 -3.72 2.39 10.65
CA SER A 50 -4.60 2.26 11.82
C SER A 50 -5.76 1.31 11.54
N LEU A 51 -6.37 1.41 10.37
CA LEU A 51 -7.49 0.56 9.95
C LEU A 51 -7.06 -0.91 9.80
N ALA A 52 -5.91 -1.16 9.17
CA ALA A 52 -5.36 -2.51 9.05
C ALA A 52 -5.08 -3.13 10.43
N LYS A 53 -4.47 -2.35 11.34
CA LYS A 53 -4.24 -2.77 12.72
C LYS A 53 -5.55 -3.06 13.47
N THR A 54 -6.55 -2.20 13.31
CA THR A 54 -7.87 -2.34 13.95
C THR A 54 -8.58 -3.62 13.53
N HIS A 55 -8.42 -4.02 12.26
CA HIS A 55 -9.05 -5.22 11.72
C HIS A 55 -8.15 -6.45 11.72
N ASN A 56 -6.93 -6.34 12.25
CA ASN A 56 -5.94 -7.40 12.23
C ASN A 56 -5.66 -7.93 10.80
N THR A 57 -5.69 -7.02 9.83
CA THR A 57 -5.43 -7.29 8.42
C THR A 57 -3.92 -7.19 8.15
N SER A 58 -3.34 -8.20 7.50
CA SER A 58 -1.93 -8.11 7.11
C SER A 58 -1.70 -6.94 6.16
N THR A 59 -0.55 -6.29 6.24
CA THR A 59 -0.26 -5.06 5.47
C THR A 59 1.06 -5.14 4.73
N ILE A 60 1.01 -4.87 3.43
CA ILE A 60 2.18 -4.59 2.59
C ILE A 60 2.14 -3.14 2.13
N ILE A 61 3.25 -2.41 2.26
CA ILE A 61 3.43 -1.14 1.56
C ILE A 61 4.30 -1.35 0.33
N TRP A 62 3.78 -1.01 -0.85
CA TRP A 62 4.61 -0.85 -2.05
C TRP A 62 5.06 0.60 -2.15
N ALA A 63 6.27 0.85 -1.67
CA ALA A 63 6.86 2.17 -1.54
C ALA A 63 7.81 2.46 -2.70
N ILE A 64 7.30 3.13 -3.74
CA ILE A 64 8.14 3.96 -4.62
C ILE A 64 8.41 5.27 -3.90
N THR A 65 7.33 6.01 -3.60
CA THR A 65 7.37 7.15 -2.68
C THR A 65 7.60 6.66 -1.26
N GLY A 66 8.57 7.26 -0.56
CA GLY A 66 8.91 6.86 0.80
C GLY A 66 9.73 5.57 0.90
N LYS A 67 10.32 5.07 -0.20
CA LYS A 67 11.12 3.83 -0.23
C LYS A 67 12.17 3.70 0.88
N ASN A 68 12.75 4.81 1.35
CA ASN A 68 13.80 4.81 2.37
C ASN A 68 13.25 4.65 3.81
N PHE A 69 11.93 4.69 3.99
CA PHE A 69 11.26 4.56 5.28
C PHE A 69 10.88 3.11 5.62
N GLY A 70 11.44 2.11 4.92
CA GLY A 70 11.08 0.71 5.13
C GLY A 70 11.14 0.25 6.59
N HIS A 71 12.25 0.54 7.28
CA HIS A 71 12.41 0.28 8.71
C HIS A 71 11.34 0.99 9.56
N TYR A 72 11.09 2.27 9.26
CA TYR A 72 10.09 3.06 9.97
C TYR A 72 8.70 2.45 9.84
N TYR A 73 8.28 2.07 8.63
CA TYR A 73 6.97 1.45 8.41
C TYR A 73 6.82 0.13 9.20
N THR A 74 7.85 -0.72 9.19
CA THR A 74 7.81 -2.00 9.91
C THR A 74 7.75 -1.82 11.42
N ASP A 75 8.47 -0.84 11.97
CA ASP A 75 8.40 -0.50 13.41
C ASP A 75 7.01 0.01 13.82
N HIS A 76 6.23 0.53 12.87
CA HIS A 76 4.88 1.06 13.10
C HIS A 76 3.78 0.07 12.69
N GLY A 77 4.11 -1.21 12.54
CA GLY A 77 3.13 -2.30 12.46
C GLY A 77 2.83 -2.81 11.06
N VAL A 78 3.51 -2.33 10.02
CA VAL A 78 3.43 -2.89 8.66
C VAL A 78 4.18 -4.21 8.60
N ASP A 79 3.58 -5.26 8.04
CA ASP A 79 4.21 -6.58 7.98
C ASP A 79 5.38 -6.64 7.00
N SER A 80 5.23 -6.02 5.83
CA SER A 80 6.29 -5.95 4.84
C SER A 80 6.26 -4.67 4.00
N VAL A 81 7.43 -4.22 3.58
CA VAL A 81 7.58 -3.07 2.68
C VAL A 81 8.40 -3.49 1.48
N ILE A 82 7.87 -3.22 0.30
CA ILE A 82 8.58 -3.31 -0.97
C ILE A 82 9.13 -1.90 -1.27
N SER A 83 10.41 -1.68 -0.97
CA SER A 83 11.11 -0.42 -1.20
C SER A 83 11.67 -0.36 -2.61
N ASP A 84 10.86 0.15 -3.52
CA ASP A 84 11.12 0.19 -4.95
C ASP A 84 11.89 1.48 -5.33
N PRO A 85 13.13 1.39 -5.85
CA PRO A 85 13.97 2.57 -6.03
C PRO A 85 13.47 3.59 -7.07
N SER A 86 12.61 3.17 -7.97
CA SER A 86 12.01 3.91 -9.09
C SER A 86 11.13 2.92 -9.84
N PRO A 87 10.15 3.32 -10.67
CA PRO A 87 9.30 2.37 -11.42
C PRO A 87 10.07 1.61 -12.53
N PHE A 88 11.31 1.19 -12.30
CA PHE A 88 12.17 0.44 -13.20
C PHE A 88 11.64 -0.96 -13.51
N LEU A 89 10.67 -1.48 -12.76
CA LEU A 89 9.94 -2.68 -13.18
C LEU A 89 9.21 -2.51 -14.52
N LEU A 90 9.07 -1.27 -15.01
CA LEU A 90 8.52 -0.95 -16.32
C LEU A 90 9.58 -0.79 -17.42
N LEU A 91 10.88 -0.91 -17.09
CA LEU A 91 11.99 -0.68 -18.02
C LEU A 91 12.88 -1.94 -18.15
N PRO A 92 13.45 -2.21 -19.34
CA PRO A 92 14.35 -3.33 -19.52
C PRO A 92 15.65 -3.13 -18.74
N GLY A 93 16.14 -4.17 -18.07
CA GLY A 93 17.41 -4.18 -17.33
C GLY A 93 17.33 -4.91 -15.99
N SER A 94 18.45 -5.03 -15.29
CA SER A 94 18.49 -5.55 -13.93
C SER A 94 18.09 -4.49 -12.92
N ALA A 95 17.24 -4.84 -11.97
CA ALA A 95 16.86 -3.97 -10.85
C ALA A 95 17.01 -4.71 -9.52
N THR A 96 17.31 -3.96 -8.47
CA THR A 96 17.36 -4.45 -7.09
C THR A 96 16.27 -3.76 -6.29
N ILE A 97 15.45 -4.54 -5.60
CA ILE A 97 14.39 -4.04 -4.72
C ILE A 97 14.68 -4.50 -3.30
N ALA A 98 14.59 -3.58 -2.35
CA ALA A 98 14.73 -3.90 -0.94
C ALA A 98 13.38 -4.34 -0.36
N ILE A 99 13.38 -5.42 0.42
CA ILE A 99 12.19 -5.92 1.11
C ILE A 99 12.47 -5.84 2.61
N TRP A 100 11.63 -5.09 3.31
CA TRP A 100 11.62 -5.02 4.77
C TRP A 100 10.54 -5.93 5.30
N ARG A 101 10.81 -6.61 6.42
CA ARG A 101 9.86 -7.48 7.10
C ARG A 101 9.89 -7.16 8.58
N ARG A 102 8.70 -7.04 9.17
CA ARG A 102 8.55 -6.90 10.62
C ARG A 102 9.14 -8.15 11.30
N GLN A 103 9.95 -7.93 12.32
CA GLN A 103 10.44 -9.02 13.17
C GLN A 103 9.30 -9.43 14.12
N VAL A 104 9.09 -10.74 14.26
CA VAL A 104 8.04 -11.34 15.10
C VAL A 104 8.53 -11.49 16.53
#